data_AF-A0A3M2ADJ2-F1
#
_entry.id   AF-A0A3M2ADJ2-F1
#
_cell.length_a   1.000
_cell.length_b   1.000
_cell.length_c   1.000
_cell.angle_alpha   90.00
_cell.angle_beta   90.00
_cell.angle_gamma   90.00
#
_symmetry.space_group_name_H-M   'P 1'
#
loop_
_entity.id
_entity.type
_entity.pdbx_description
1 polymer ?
#
loop_
_entity_poly.entity_id
_entity_poly.type
_entity_poly.pdbx_seq_one_letter_code
_entity_poly.pdbx_strand_id
1 'polypeptide(L)' 'MRIRDRLAHKCPVFSFEFFPPKSEAGDRVLFRSLRRLSGLRPDFVSVTYGAGGGTRRRTVELVRRIREDFGIEAMAH' A
#
# COMPACT_ATOMS: atom_id res chain seq x y z
N MET A 1 -7.51 10.86 -2.55
CA MET A 1 -8.96 10.77 -2.24
C MET A 1 -9.09 10.19 -0.84
N ARG A 2 -10.11 10.51 -0.02
CA ARG A 2 -10.17 9.91 1.32
C ARG A 2 -10.73 8.49 1.23
N ILE A 3 -10.18 7.55 2.00
CA ILE A 3 -10.65 6.15 2.04
C ILE A 3 -12.11 6.09 2.50
N ARG A 4 -12.50 6.94 3.45
CA ARG A 4 -13.90 7.09 3.90
C ARG A 4 -14.86 7.30 2.74
N ASP A 5 -14.46 8.06 1.72
CA ASP A 5 -15.33 8.36 0.58
C ASP A 5 -15.54 7.11 -0.28
N ARG A 6 -14.54 6.20 -0.38
CA ARG A 6 -14.69 4.89 -1.04
C ARG A 6 -15.58 3.93 -0.25
N LEU A 7 -15.46 3.94 1.08
CA LEU A 7 -16.26 3.10 1.97
C LEU A 7 -17.76 3.47 1.98
N ALA A 8 -18.12 4.67 1.51
CA ALA A 8 -19.50 5.13 1.44
C ALA A 8 -20.29 4.55 0.26
N HIS A 9 -19.67 3.79 -0.66
CA HIS A 9 -20.33 3.20 -1.81
C HIS A 9 -21.12 1.92 -1.47
N LYS A 10 -22.14 1.58 -2.28
CA LYS A 10 -22.98 0.38 -2.09
C LYS A 10 -22.30 -0.94 -2.48
N CYS A 11 -21.08 -0.89 -3.01
CA CYS A 11 -20.33 -2.08 -3.43
C CYS A 11 -19.28 -2.47 -2.38
N PRO A 12 -18.93 -3.76 -2.27
CA PRO A 12 -17.83 -4.19 -1.42
C PRO A 12 -16.54 -3.47 -1.77
N VAL A 13 -15.87 -2.92 -0.77
CA VAL A 13 -14.54 -2.33 -0.89
C VAL A 13 -13.51 -3.43 -0.63
N PHE A 14 -12.49 -3.52 -1.49
CA PHE A 14 -11.41 -4.47 -1.31
C PHE A 14 -10.04 -3.79 -1.32
N SER A 15 -9.14 -4.32 -0.49
CA SER A 15 -7.80 -3.78 -0.29
C SER A 15 -6.79 -4.88 -0.02
N PHE A 16 -5.52 -4.53 -0.12
CA PHE A 16 -4.41 -5.41 0.25
C PHE A 16 -3.53 -4.73 1.29
N GLU A 17 -2.91 -5.54 2.14
CA GLU A 17 -1.94 -5.08 3.13
C GLU A 17 -0.54 -5.57 2.79
N PHE A 18 0.44 -4.68 2.90
CA PHE A 18 1.85 -4.97 2.66
C PHE A 18 2.71 -4.62 3.88
N PHE A 19 3.83 -5.33 4.00
CA PHE A 19 4.85 -5.06 5.02
C PHE A 19 6.05 -4.38 4.37
N PRO A 20 6.66 -3.35 5.00
CA PRO A 20 7.93 -2.79 4.55
C PRO A 20 9.00 -3.89 4.47
N PRO A 21 9.53 -4.21 3.28
CA PRO A 21 10.54 -5.24 3.16
C PRO A 21 11.80 -4.83 3.91
N LYS A 22 12.61 -5.81 4.34
CA LYS A 22 13.88 -5.55 5.03
C LYS A 22 15.08 -5.49 4.07
N SER A 23 14.94 -5.98 2.83
CA SER A 23 16.00 -6.09 1.84
C SER A 23 15.56 -5.65 0.44
N GLU A 24 16.52 -5.33 -0.43
CA GLU A 24 16.26 -4.95 -1.84
C GLU A 24 15.57 -6.07 -2.63
N ALA A 25 15.91 -7.34 -2.34
CA ALA A 25 15.23 -8.47 -2.95
C ALA A 25 13.74 -8.48 -2.56
N GLY A 26 13.44 -8.17 -1.30
CA GLY A 26 12.08 -8.00 -0.83
C GLY A 26 11.36 -6.82 -1.51
N ASP A 27 12.05 -5.70 -1.74
CA ASP A 27 11.49 -4.57 -2.49
C ASP A 27 11.13 -4.99 -3.92
N ARG A 28 11.99 -5.71 -4.62
CA ARG A 28 11.70 -6.23 -5.97
C ARG A 28 10.45 -7.13 -5.97
N VAL A 29 10.30 -7.99 -4.97
CA VAL A 29 9.11 -8.83 -4.82
C VAL A 29 7.86 -7.98 -4.58
N LEU A 30 7.95 -6.99 -3.69
CA LEU A 30 6.86 -6.09 -3.37
C LEU A 30 6.38 -5.32 -4.60
N PHE A 31 7.28 -4.67 -5.33
CA PHE A 31 6.92 -3.90 -6.53
C PHE A 31 6.34 -4.78 -7.64
N ARG A 32 6.84 -6.01 -7.79
CA ARG A 32 6.25 -7.00 -8.70
C ARG A 32 4.82 -7.38 -8.29
N SER A 33 4.59 -7.62 -6.99
CA SER A 33 3.26 -7.93 -6.45
C SER A 33 2.30 -6.77 -6.63
N LEU A 34 2.71 -5.53 -6.32
CA LEU A 34 1.93 -4.32 -6.55
C LEU A 34 1.52 -4.20 -8.02
N ARG A 35 2.45 -4.42 -8.96
CA ARG A 35 2.17 -4.37 -10.40
C ARG A 35 1.17 -5.43 -10.86
N ARG A 36 1.24 -6.63 -10.27
CA ARG A 36 0.31 -7.71 -10.60
C ARG A 36 -1.08 -7.46 -10.02
N LEU A 37 -1.14 -6.97 -8.78
CA LEU A 37 -2.39 -6.74 -8.05
C LEU A 37 -3.08 -5.44 -8.46
N SER A 38 -2.36 -4.45 -8.99
CA SER A 38 -2.96 -3.20 -9.49
C SER A 38 -3.98 -3.44 -10.60
N GLY A 39 -3.82 -4.51 -11.39
CA GLY A 39 -4.78 -4.94 -12.42
C GLY A 39 -6.15 -5.34 -11.86
N LEU A 40 -6.22 -5.72 -10.58
CA LEU A 40 -7.49 -6.01 -9.91
C LEU A 40 -8.26 -4.74 -9.55
N ARG A 41 -7.60 -3.57 -9.55
CA ARG A 41 -8.14 -2.24 -9.18
C ARG A 41 -8.56 -2.14 -7.71
N PRO A 42 -7.66 -2.40 -6.75
CA PRO A 42 -7.97 -2.22 -5.33
C PRO A 42 -8.40 -0.79 -5.03
N ASP A 43 -9.36 -0.64 -4.13
CA ASP A 43 -9.82 0.66 -3.68
C ASP A 43 -8.73 1.40 -2.93
N PHE A 44 -7.94 0.69 -2.14
CA PHE A 44 -6.75 1.20 -1.48
C PHE A 44 -5.82 0.05 -1.10
N VAL A 45 -4.63 0.38 -0.63
CA VAL A 45 -3.74 -0.56 0.03
C VAL A 45 -3.25 0.00 1.35
N SER A 46 -2.88 -0.86 2.29
CA SER A 46 -2.23 -0.48 3.54
C SER A 46 -0.77 -0.91 3.56
N VAL A 47 0.06 -0.10 4.23
CA VAL A 47 1.45 -0.43 4.53
C VAL A 47 1.60 -0.44 6.04
N THR A 48 2.00 -1.57 6.59
CA THR A 48 2.18 -1.73 8.02
C THR A 48 3.30 -0.85 8.57
N TYR A 49 3.20 -0.59 9.88
CA TYR A 49 4.17 0.18 10.63
C TYR A 49 4.82 -0.73 11.67
N GLY A 50 6.14 -0.82 11.64
CA GLY A 50 6.90 -1.68 12.54
C GLY A 50 6.70 -1.25 14.00
N ALA A 51 6.46 -2.22 14.88
CA ALA A 51 6.34 -1.99 16.31
C ALA A 51 7.54 -1.17 16.83
N GLY A 52 7.27 -0.15 17.65
CA GLY A 52 8.30 0.77 18.17
C GLY A 52 8.89 1.75 17.13
N GLY A 53 8.37 1.80 15.90
CA GLY A 53 8.76 2.80 14.89
C GLY A 53 9.99 2.47 14.05
N GLY A 54 10.51 1.25 14.14
CA GLY A 54 11.72 0.83 13.40
C GLY A 54 11.63 0.95 11.87
N THR A 55 10.42 1.03 11.31
CA THR A 55 10.21 1.18 9.85
C THR A 55 9.63 2.52 9.43
N ARG A 56 9.55 3.53 10.31
CA ARG A 56 8.84 4.80 10.04
C ARG A 56 9.16 5.41 8.68
N ARG A 57 10.46 5.61 8.42
CA ARG A 57 10.92 6.21 7.16
C ARG A 57 10.55 5.35 5.95
N ARG A 58 10.70 4.03 6.06
CA ARG A 58 10.33 3.09 4.98
C ARG A 58 8.82 3.09 4.72
N THR A 59 7.99 3.10 5.75
CA THR A 59 6.52 3.14 5.58
C THR A 59 6.11 4.40 4.81
N VAL A 60 6.62 5.57 5.19
CA VAL A 60 6.31 6.84 4.49
C VAL A 60 6.79 6.81 3.04
N GLU A 61 8.03 6.37 2.80
CA GLU A 61 8.59 6.29 1.45
C GLU A 61 7.81 5.32 0.57
N LEU A 62 7.42 4.17 1.11
CA LEU A 62 6.69 3.16 0.36
C LEU A 62 5.26 3.62 0.02
N VAL A 63 4.53 4.22 0.95
CA VAL A 63 3.20 4.79 0.70
C VAL A 63 3.26 5.86 -0.40
N ARG A 64 4.27 6.74 -0.36
CA ARG A 64 4.51 7.74 -1.41
C ARG A 64 4.73 7.09 -2.77
N ARG A 65 5.64 6.11 -2.85
CA ARG A 65 5.94 5.40 -4.11
C ARG A 65 4.76 4.62 -4.65
N ILE A 66 3.96 3.97 -3.80
CA ILE A 66 2.76 3.26 -4.25
C ILE A 66 1.81 4.22 -4.97
N ARG A 67 1.60 5.40 -4.39
CA ARG A 67 0.71 6.40 -4.96
C ARG A 67 1.24 6.97 -6.28
N GLU A 68 2.54 7.25 -6.37
CA GLU A 68 3.16 7.83 -7.56
C GLU A 68 3.33 6.80 -8.69
N ASP A 69 3.82 5.60 -8.38
CA ASP A 69 4.21 4.59 -9.37
C ASP A 69 2.99 3.77 -9.87
N PHE A 70 1.94 3.61 -9.05
CA PHE A 70 0.79 2.75 -9.36
C PHE A 70 -0.57 3.48 -9.35
N GLY A 71 -0.62 4.74 -8.90
CA GLY A 71 -1.88 5.50 -8.83
C GLY A 71 -2.89 4.97 -7.80
N ILE A 72 -2.46 4.10 -6.89
CA ILE A 72 -3.32 3.50 -5.86
C ILE A 72 -3.27 4.37 -4.59
N GLU A 73 -4.41 4.57 -3.94
CA GLU A 73 -4.42 5.23 -2.63
C GLU A 73 -3.79 4.31 -1.58
N ALA A 74 -2.82 4.84 -0.83
CA ALA A 74 -2.06 4.08 0.14
C ALA A 74 -2.23 4.66 1.55
N MET A 75 -2.53 3.79 2.50
CA MET A 75 -2.70 4.10 3.92
C MET A 75 -1.47 3.63 4.71
N ALA A 76 -0.85 4.52 5.47
CA ALA A 76 0.13 4.11 6.48
C ALA A 76 -0.61 3.69 7.76
N HIS A 77 -0.18 2.58 8.38
CA HIS A 77 -0.56 2.25 9.76
C HIS A 77 0.07 3.23 10.76
#